data_AF-A0A956DFH8-F1
#
_entry.id   AF-A0A956DFH8-F1
#
_cell.length_a   1.000
_cell.length_b   1.000
_cell.length_c   1.000
_cell.angle_alpha   90.00
_cell.angle_beta   90.00
_cell.angle_gamma   90.00
#
_symmetry.space_group_name_H-M   'P 1'
#
loop_
_entity.id
_entity.type
_entity.pdbx_description
1 polymer ?
#
loop_
_entity_poly.entity_id
_entity_poly.type
_entity_poly.pdbx_seq_one_letter_code
_entity_poly.pdbx_strand_id
1 'polypeptide(L)'
;MTTLRSVLALSFVLGCGGDDAPPVDAGPLGMARAETVRALGEEVVVEGYRNFVEEARRLRDLTQAWVSSGADADREAAAASWDRAMGLWQQAELTLVGPAGAMGTTPGGEDRRDAIYSWPIVNRCRVDQELVEQAYADVDAFAAEAVNVRGLDTLEYLLFHTGEDNGCAPNASINLDGTWAPIVAELPARRAAYASTAATLVVRDAEALLARWDEGFLAELQTAGAGSTVYPTAQEALNALSDALFYLDK
;
A
#
# COMPACT_ATOMS: atom_id res chain seq x y z
N MET A 1 35.11 -73.84 -6.74
CA MET A 1 35.26 -72.84 -5.67
C MET A 1 35.94 -71.61 -6.29
N THR A 2 35.14 -70.80 -6.97
CA THR A 2 34.76 -69.42 -6.58
C THR A 2 35.88 -68.40 -6.78
N THR A 3 35.91 -67.84 -7.99
CA THR A 3 36.50 -66.55 -8.34
C THR A 3 35.55 -65.43 -7.92
N LEU A 4 36.05 -64.38 -7.26
CA LEU A 4 35.33 -63.12 -7.10
C LEU A 4 36.30 -61.97 -7.31
N ARG A 5 36.18 -61.29 -8.47
CA ARG A 5 36.82 -60.01 -8.75
C ARG A 5 35.74 -58.93 -8.67
N SER A 6 35.95 -57.97 -7.78
CA SER A 6 35.12 -56.78 -7.60
C SER A 6 35.18 -55.90 -8.84
N VAL A 7 34.02 -55.44 -9.31
CA VAL A 7 33.87 -54.32 -10.25
C VAL A 7 33.06 -53.24 -9.54
N LEU A 8 33.68 -52.08 -9.36
CA LEU A 8 33.08 -50.86 -8.85
C LEU A 8 32.26 -50.23 -9.99
N ALA A 9 30.94 -50.16 -9.86
CA ALA A 9 30.08 -49.44 -10.79
C ALA A 9 29.87 -48.01 -10.29
N LEU A 10 30.52 -47.05 -10.96
CA LEU A 10 30.35 -45.63 -10.75
C LEU A 10 29.16 -45.17 -11.60
N SER A 11 27.99 -44.98 -10.97
CA SER A 11 26.79 -44.50 -11.65
C SER A 11 26.87 -42.98 -11.83
N PHE A 12 27.33 -42.55 -13.00
CA PHE A 12 27.11 -41.20 -13.50
C PHE A 12 25.62 -41.04 -13.87
N VAL A 13 24.89 -40.21 -13.13
CA VAL A 13 23.57 -39.73 -13.56
C VAL A 13 23.81 -38.62 -14.59
N LEU A 14 23.72 -38.99 -15.87
CA LEU A 14 23.62 -38.06 -16.98
C LEU A 14 22.23 -37.41 -16.94
N GLY A 15 22.20 -36.09 -16.69
CA GLY A 15 21.00 -35.28 -16.89
C GLY A 15 20.69 -35.16 -18.37
N CYS A 16 19.58 -35.74 -18.80
CA CYS A 16 18.96 -35.47 -20.10
C CYS A 16 17.81 -34.49 -19.87
N GLY A 17 17.95 -33.26 -20.38
CA GLY A 17 16.81 -32.40 -20.66
C GLY A 17 16.02 -33.01 -21.82
N GLY A 18 14.76 -33.33 -21.57
CA GLY A 18 13.78 -33.71 -22.58
C GLY A 18 12.52 -32.87 -22.40
N ASP A 19 11.90 -32.49 -23.50
CA ASP A 19 10.69 -31.65 -23.61
C ASP A 19 9.40 -32.29 -23.02
N ASP A 20 9.54 -33.35 -22.21
CA ASP A 20 8.44 -34.11 -21.60
C ASP A 20 8.23 -33.77 -20.11
N ALA A 21 8.70 -32.61 -19.65
CA ALA A 21 8.36 -32.14 -18.32
C ALA A 21 6.83 -31.97 -18.25
N PRO A 22 6.13 -32.57 -17.26
CA PRO A 22 4.71 -32.34 -17.10
C PRO A 22 4.45 -30.83 -16.96
N PRO A 23 3.30 -30.31 -17.43
CA PRO A 23 2.95 -28.91 -17.27
C PRO A 23 3.21 -28.45 -15.83
N VAL A 24 3.69 -27.22 -15.66
CA VAL A 24 4.17 -26.70 -14.37
C VAL A 24 3.15 -26.82 -13.22
N ASP A 25 1.87 -26.79 -13.56
CA ASP A 25 0.73 -26.90 -12.65
C ASP A 25 0.08 -28.30 -12.63
N ALA A 26 0.70 -29.30 -13.24
CA ALA A 26 0.18 -30.66 -13.24
C ALA A 26 0.45 -31.39 -11.91
N GLY A 27 -0.48 -32.29 -11.56
CA GLY A 27 -0.34 -33.19 -10.42
C GLY A 27 -0.50 -32.53 -9.05
N PRO A 28 -0.20 -33.27 -7.96
CA PRO A 28 -0.46 -32.82 -6.59
C PRO A 28 0.22 -31.51 -6.20
N LEU A 29 1.44 -31.27 -6.70
CA LEU A 29 2.18 -30.05 -6.38
C LEU A 29 1.56 -28.81 -7.04
N GLY A 30 1.12 -28.92 -8.30
CA GLY A 30 0.40 -27.83 -8.97
C GLY A 30 -0.93 -27.50 -8.31
N MET A 31 -1.69 -28.51 -7.89
CA MET A 31 -2.92 -28.32 -7.11
C MET A 31 -2.66 -27.59 -5.78
N ALA A 32 -1.61 -27.98 -5.05
CA ALA A 32 -1.23 -27.32 -3.80
C ALA A 32 -0.80 -25.85 -4.00
N ARG A 33 -0.11 -25.53 -5.10
CA ARG A 33 0.21 -24.12 -5.44
C ARG A 33 -1.06 -23.31 -5.71
N ALA A 34 -1.96 -23.82 -6.54
CA ALA A 34 -3.22 -23.13 -6.86
C ALA A 34 -4.09 -22.91 -5.59
N GLU A 35 -4.12 -23.89 -4.69
CA GLU A 35 -4.78 -23.75 -3.38
C GLU A 35 -4.12 -22.68 -2.51
N THR A 36 -2.79 -22.67 -2.44
CA THR A 36 -2.03 -21.69 -1.65
C THR A 36 -2.25 -20.26 -2.17
N VAL A 37 -2.20 -20.06 -3.49
CA VAL A 37 -2.43 -18.77 -4.14
C VAL A 37 -3.83 -18.24 -3.85
N ARG A 38 -4.85 -19.11 -3.91
CA ARG A 38 -6.24 -18.76 -3.57
C ARG A 38 -6.37 -18.31 -2.12
N ALA A 39 -5.83 -19.09 -1.18
CA ALA A 39 -5.88 -18.77 0.24
C ALA A 39 -5.16 -17.46 0.56
N LEU A 40 -3.96 -17.24 -0.01
CA LEU A 40 -3.24 -15.98 0.18
C LEU A 40 -4.03 -14.78 -0.36
N GLY A 41 -4.61 -14.88 -1.56
CA GLY A 41 -5.44 -13.81 -2.11
C GLY A 41 -6.61 -13.44 -1.23
N GLU A 42 -7.42 -14.42 -0.85
CA GLU A 42 -8.68 -14.19 -0.15
C GLU A 42 -8.50 -13.91 1.35
N GLU A 43 -7.70 -14.73 2.02
CA GLU A 43 -7.60 -14.72 3.49
C GLU A 43 -6.49 -13.80 4.02
N VAL A 44 -5.52 -13.41 3.17
CA VAL A 44 -4.43 -12.52 3.58
C VAL A 44 -4.55 -11.16 2.90
N VAL A 45 -4.56 -11.12 1.56
CA VAL A 45 -4.50 -9.85 0.84
C VAL A 45 -5.80 -9.07 0.96
N VAL A 46 -6.91 -9.67 0.53
CA VAL A 46 -8.22 -8.99 0.55
C VAL A 46 -8.68 -8.72 1.98
N GLU A 47 -8.50 -9.67 2.90
CA GLU A 47 -8.82 -9.46 4.31
C GLU A 47 -7.94 -8.38 4.96
N GLY A 48 -6.66 -8.30 4.58
CA GLY A 48 -5.76 -7.20 4.99
C GLY A 48 -6.31 -5.83 4.57
N TYR A 49 -6.77 -5.70 3.32
CA TYR A 49 -7.39 -4.46 2.85
C TYR A 49 -8.71 -4.15 3.56
N ARG A 50 -9.54 -5.14 3.88
CA ARG A 50 -10.78 -4.93 4.67
C ARG A 50 -10.46 -4.37 6.05
N ASN A 51 -9.52 -4.99 6.76
CA ASN A 51 -9.07 -4.50 8.06
C ASN A 51 -8.52 -3.07 7.98
N PHE A 52 -7.74 -2.76 6.95
CA PHE A 52 -7.23 -1.41 6.73
C PHE A 52 -8.35 -0.40 6.46
N VAL A 53 -9.34 -0.72 5.62
CA VAL A 53 -10.50 0.15 5.34
C VAL A 53 -11.28 0.46 6.62
N GLU A 54 -11.46 -0.51 7.51
CA GLU A 54 -12.14 -0.30 8.80
C GLU A 54 -11.39 0.69 9.69
N GLU A 55 -10.07 0.54 9.84
CA GLU A 55 -9.27 1.46 10.64
C GLU A 55 -9.13 2.84 9.97
N ALA A 56 -9.08 2.91 8.63
CA ALA A 56 -9.08 4.18 7.90
C ALA A 56 -10.36 4.98 8.15
N ARG A 57 -11.52 4.32 8.19
CA ARG A 57 -12.80 4.95 8.55
C ARG A 57 -12.77 5.47 9.98
N ARG A 58 -12.21 4.69 10.92
CA ARG A 58 -12.02 5.12 12.31
C ARG A 58 -11.10 6.34 12.41
N LEU A 59 -9.99 6.35 11.69
CA LEU A 59 -9.06 7.47 11.63
C LEU A 59 -9.77 8.74 11.12
N ARG A 60 -10.54 8.64 10.03
CA ARG A 60 -11.36 9.75 9.51
C ARG A 60 -12.31 10.28 10.58
N ASP A 61 -13.07 9.42 11.25
CA ASP A 61 -14.05 9.84 12.25
C ASP A 61 -13.37 10.56 13.43
N LEU A 62 -12.17 10.12 13.84
CA LEU A 62 -11.38 10.77 14.90
C LEU A 62 -10.81 12.12 14.46
N THR A 63 -10.35 12.26 13.20
CA THR A 63 -9.95 13.57 12.68
C THR A 63 -11.12 14.55 12.58
N GLN A 64 -12.33 14.08 12.26
CA GLN A 64 -13.55 14.90 12.29
C GLN A 64 -13.95 15.33 13.71
N ALA A 65 -13.75 14.45 14.69
CA ALA A 65 -13.92 14.80 16.11
C ALA A 65 -12.93 15.90 16.51
N TRP A 66 -11.66 15.78 16.11
CA TRP A 66 -10.64 16.80 16.36
C TRP A 66 -10.99 18.14 15.70
N VAL A 67 -11.50 18.16 14.46
CA VAL A 67 -12.02 19.37 13.82
C VAL A 67 -13.15 20.01 14.64
N SER A 68 -14.07 19.19 15.16
CA SER A 68 -15.25 19.67 15.89
C SER A 68 -14.91 20.24 17.26
N SER A 69 -13.94 19.64 17.97
CA SER A 69 -13.58 20.03 19.32
C SER A 69 -12.43 21.04 19.41
N GLY A 70 -11.50 21.00 18.45
CA GLY A 70 -10.21 21.69 18.52
C GLY A 70 -9.31 21.21 19.65
N ALA A 71 -9.66 20.12 20.34
CA ALA A 71 -8.97 19.65 21.52
C ALA A 71 -7.77 18.76 21.17
N ASP A 72 -6.65 18.97 21.87
CA ASP A 72 -5.42 18.18 21.65
C ASP A 72 -5.62 16.68 21.97
N ALA A 73 -6.50 16.35 22.92
CA ALA A 73 -6.84 14.97 23.23
C ALA A 73 -7.47 14.22 22.04
N ASP A 74 -8.24 14.90 21.19
CA ASP A 74 -8.83 14.29 19.99
C ASP A 74 -7.79 14.17 18.86
N ARG A 75 -6.82 15.09 18.79
CA ARG A 75 -5.63 14.92 17.92
C ARG A 75 -4.84 13.68 18.33
N GLU A 76 -4.57 13.50 19.62
CA GLU A 76 -3.84 12.33 20.14
C GLU A 76 -4.60 11.02 19.86
N ALA A 77 -5.93 11.03 19.98
CA ALA A 77 -6.76 9.89 19.62
C ALA A 77 -6.66 9.56 18.11
N ALA A 78 -6.69 10.58 17.24
CA ALA A 78 -6.49 10.42 15.80
C ALA A 78 -5.07 9.92 15.50
N ALA A 79 -4.03 10.44 16.15
CA ALA A 79 -2.64 10.00 16.01
C ALA A 79 -2.47 8.50 16.39
N ALA A 80 -3.06 8.07 17.50
CA ALA A 80 -3.06 6.66 17.87
C ALA A 80 -3.83 5.76 16.88
N SER A 81 -4.84 6.30 16.18
CA SER A 81 -5.53 5.61 15.08
C SER A 81 -4.69 5.54 13.83
N TRP A 82 -3.93 6.60 13.55
CA TRP A 82 -2.98 6.63 12.45
C TRP A 82 -1.90 5.56 12.63
N ASP A 83 -1.35 5.38 13.83
CA ASP A 83 -0.36 4.32 14.12
C ASP A 83 -0.92 2.92 13.80
N ARG A 84 -2.18 2.67 14.16
CA ARG A 84 -2.86 1.39 13.84
C ARG A 84 -3.12 1.23 12.34
N ALA A 85 -3.58 2.29 11.67
CA ALA A 85 -3.79 2.29 10.23
C ALA A 85 -2.48 2.01 9.49
N MET A 86 -1.38 2.65 9.91
CA MET A 86 -0.05 2.39 9.38
C MET A 86 0.40 0.96 9.65
N GLY A 87 0.19 0.41 10.84
CA GLY A 87 0.52 -0.98 11.12
C GLY A 87 -0.17 -1.97 10.19
N LEU A 88 -1.45 -1.74 9.88
CA LEU A 88 -2.21 -2.54 8.91
C LEU A 88 -1.73 -2.30 7.48
N TRP A 89 -1.47 -1.05 7.10
CA TRP A 89 -0.98 -0.72 5.77
C TRP A 89 0.40 -1.32 5.49
N GLN A 90 1.32 -1.27 6.46
CA GLN A 90 2.64 -1.90 6.34
C GLN A 90 2.55 -3.43 6.17
N GLN A 91 1.53 -4.08 6.73
CA GLN A 91 1.26 -5.49 6.45
C GLN A 91 0.75 -5.69 5.01
N ALA A 92 -0.13 -4.80 4.53
CA ALA A 92 -0.61 -4.85 3.14
C ALA A 92 0.52 -4.60 2.11
N GLU A 93 1.53 -3.79 2.45
CA GLU A 93 2.72 -3.54 1.62
C GLU A 93 3.59 -4.80 1.42
N LEU A 94 3.41 -5.87 2.20
CA LEU A 94 4.02 -7.19 1.94
C LEU A 94 3.44 -7.86 0.68
N THR A 95 2.29 -7.39 0.21
CA THR A 95 1.50 -8.00 -0.85
C THR A 95 1.15 -6.99 -1.95
N LEU A 96 2.16 -6.22 -2.38
CA LEU A 96 2.06 -5.28 -3.52
C LEU A 96 1.96 -6.01 -4.87
N VAL A 97 0.90 -6.80 -5.03
CA VAL A 97 0.47 -7.43 -6.28
C VAL A 97 -0.81 -6.76 -6.77
N GLY A 98 -1.08 -6.86 -8.07
CA GLY A 98 -2.32 -6.34 -8.63
C GLY A 98 -2.47 -4.83 -8.46
N PRO A 99 -3.69 -4.32 -8.20
CA PRO A 99 -3.97 -2.89 -8.28
C PRO A 99 -3.14 -2.00 -7.35
N ALA A 100 -2.62 -2.54 -6.24
CA ALA A 100 -1.72 -1.79 -5.35
C ALA A 100 -0.29 -1.66 -5.92
N GLY A 101 0.13 -2.61 -6.76
CA GLY A 101 1.46 -2.65 -7.33
C GLY A 101 1.69 -1.60 -8.41
N ALA A 102 2.98 -1.37 -8.70
CA ALA A 102 3.40 -0.37 -9.66
C ALA A 102 3.02 -0.74 -11.10
N MET A 103 2.40 0.19 -11.82
CA MET A 103 1.98 0.00 -13.21
C MET A 103 3.19 -0.29 -14.10
N GLY A 104 3.01 -1.22 -15.05
CA GLY A 104 4.04 -1.59 -16.02
C GLY A 104 5.16 -2.49 -15.46
N THR A 105 5.21 -2.72 -14.15
CA THR A 105 6.21 -3.63 -13.52
C THR A 105 5.56 -4.74 -12.70
N THR A 106 4.38 -4.47 -12.12
CA THR A 106 3.60 -5.48 -11.38
C THR A 106 2.47 -6.01 -12.26
N PRO A 107 2.26 -7.33 -12.36
CA PRO A 107 1.07 -7.90 -13.00
C PRO A 107 -0.22 -7.34 -12.38
N GLY A 108 -1.04 -6.68 -13.19
CA GLY A 108 -2.25 -5.99 -12.74
C GLY A 108 -2.02 -4.68 -11.98
N GLY A 109 -0.82 -4.10 -12.03
CA GLY A 109 -0.46 -2.85 -11.37
C GLY A 109 -1.30 -1.65 -11.82
N GLU A 110 -1.79 -0.88 -10.84
CA GLU A 110 -2.58 0.36 -11.05
C GLU A 110 -2.06 1.56 -10.22
N ASP A 111 -0.88 1.44 -9.59
CA ASP A 111 -0.25 2.50 -8.75
C ASP A 111 -1.12 2.98 -7.56
N ARG A 112 -2.15 2.23 -7.15
CA ARG A 112 -3.10 2.69 -6.12
C ARG A 112 -2.49 2.87 -4.74
N ARG A 113 -1.36 2.21 -4.47
CA ARG A 113 -0.59 2.36 -3.23
C ARG A 113 -0.24 3.83 -2.98
N ASP A 114 0.20 4.56 -4.01
CA ASP A 114 0.72 5.92 -3.84
C ASP A 114 -0.37 6.92 -3.46
N ALA A 115 -1.63 6.64 -3.79
CA ALA A 115 -2.76 7.45 -3.37
C ALA A 115 -3.07 7.33 -1.86
N ILE A 116 -2.72 6.18 -1.27
CA ILE A 116 -2.95 5.88 0.15
C ILE A 116 -1.72 6.26 0.99
N TYR A 117 -0.52 5.97 0.49
CA TYR A 117 0.74 6.26 1.17
C TYR A 117 1.82 6.50 0.11
N SER A 118 2.32 7.73 0.00
CA SER A 118 3.20 8.13 -1.09
C SER A 118 4.69 8.11 -0.73
N TRP A 119 5.07 7.52 0.41
CA TRP A 119 6.48 7.50 0.83
C TRP A 119 7.39 6.86 -0.24
N PRO A 120 8.58 7.44 -0.54
CA PRO A 120 9.23 8.57 0.14
C PRO A 120 9.00 9.95 -0.50
N ILE A 121 8.05 10.12 -1.42
CA ILE A 121 7.93 11.37 -2.20
C ILE A 121 7.19 12.50 -1.48
N VAL A 122 6.88 12.33 -0.18
CA VAL A 122 6.26 13.33 0.70
C VAL A 122 6.92 14.70 0.59
N ASN A 123 6.13 15.78 0.59
CA ASN A 123 6.63 17.14 0.48
C ASN A 123 6.07 18.05 1.58
N ARG A 124 6.76 18.11 2.73
CA ARG A 124 6.35 18.95 3.88
C ARG A 124 6.17 20.42 3.51
N CYS A 125 7.07 20.98 2.70
CA CYS A 125 6.94 22.37 2.26
C CYS A 125 5.65 22.59 1.46
N ARG A 126 5.30 21.67 0.55
CA ARG A 126 4.03 21.77 -0.19
C ARG A 126 2.84 21.57 0.74
N VAL A 127 2.88 20.66 1.71
CA VAL A 127 1.82 20.53 2.73
C VAL A 127 1.61 21.84 3.50
N ASP A 128 2.67 22.58 3.85
CA ASP A 128 2.55 23.89 4.49
C ASP A 128 2.03 24.99 3.54
N GLN A 129 2.33 24.90 2.24
CA GLN A 129 1.71 25.77 1.24
C GLN A 129 0.20 25.51 1.14
N GLU A 130 -0.23 24.25 1.19
CA GLU A 130 -1.65 23.90 1.25
C GLU A 130 -2.32 24.42 2.52
N LEU A 131 -1.63 24.45 3.67
CA LEU A 131 -2.13 25.12 4.88
C LEU A 131 -2.40 26.61 4.68
N VAL A 132 -1.62 27.29 3.84
CA VAL A 132 -1.86 28.70 3.47
C VAL A 132 -3.01 28.82 2.47
N GLU A 133 -2.98 28.03 1.40
CA GLU A 133 -3.92 28.05 0.25
C GLU A 133 -5.32 27.53 0.62
N GLN A 134 -5.41 26.61 1.58
CA GLN A 134 -6.62 25.90 2.04
C GLN A 134 -7.37 25.15 0.94
N ALA A 135 -6.66 24.64 -0.09
CA ALA A 135 -7.29 23.87 -1.16
C ALA A 135 -8.00 22.60 -0.63
N TYR A 136 -7.52 22.04 0.50
CA TYR A 136 -8.13 20.90 1.20
C TYR A 136 -9.54 21.16 1.76
N ALA A 137 -10.04 22.40 1.73
CA ALA A 137 -11.41 22.71 2.16
C ALA A 137 -12.49 22.09 1.25
N ASP A 138 -12.14 21.77 0.00
CA ASP A 138 -12.97 21.01 -0.93
C ASP A 138 -12.32 19.64 -1.19
N VAL A 139 -12.85 18.60 -0.55
CA VAL A 139 -12.30 17.23 -0.65
C VAL A 139 -12.31 16.67 -2.08
N ASP A 140 -13.31 17.05 -2.89
CA ASP A 140 -13.47 16.53 -4.24
C ASP A 140 -12.53 17.24 -5.22
N ALA A 141 -12.29 18.53 -5.02
CA ALA A 141 -11.26 19.25 -5.76
C ALA A 141 -9.85 18.81 -5.33
N PHE A 142 -9.62 18.69 -4.02
CA PHE A 142 -8.31 18.34 -3.46
C PHE A 142 -7.87 16.91 -3.80
N ALA A 143 -8.81 16.02 -4.09
CA ALA A 143 -8.54 14.70 -4.65
C ALA A 143 -7.68 14.70 -5.93
N ALA A 144 -7.67 15.79 -6.68
CA ALA A 144 -6.87 15.95 -7.90
C ALA A 144 -5.44 16.44 -7.63
N GLU A 145 -5.12 16.84 -6.40
CA GLU A 145 -3.77 17.23 -6.02
C GLU A 145 -2.80 16.05 -6.06
N ALA A 146 -1.51 16.39 -6.16
CA ALA A 146 -0.44 15.41 -6.21
C ALA A 146 -0.45 14.50 -4.96
N VAL A 147 -0.06 13.24 -5.13
CA VAL A 147 -0.08 12.25 -4.03
C VAL A 147 0.79 12.65 -2.83
N ASN A 148 1.82 13.46 -3.05
CA ASN A 148 2.78 13.90 -2.03
C ASN A 148 2.27 14.99 -1.07
N VAL A 149 0.99 15.35 -1.17
CA VAL A 149 0.28 16.27 -0.27
C VAL A 149 -1.01 15.65 0.28
N ARG A 150 -1.19 14.34 0.12
CA ARG A 150 -2.32 13.60 0.69
C ARG A 150 -1.82 12.26 1.25
N GLY A 151 -2.73 11.37 1.59
CA GLY A 151 -2.37 10.05 2.11
C GLY A 151 -1.86 10.04 3.56
N LEU A 152 -1.43 8.86 4.00
CA LEU A 152 -1.00 8.58 5.37
C LEU A 152 0.28 9.35 5.76
N ASP A 153 1.19 9.61 4.84
CA ASP A 153 2.41 10.39 5.05
C ASP A 153 2.13 11.87 5.31
N THR A 154 1.11 12.44 4.64
CA THR A 154 0.64 13.80 4.96
C THR A 154 -0.06 13.84 6.32
N LEU A 155 -0.90 12.84 6.63
CA LEU A 155 -1.54 12.71 7.93
C LEU A 155 -0.54 12.65 9.09
N GLU A 156 0.57 11.93 8.91
CA GLU A 156 1.65 11.87 9.90
C GLU A 156 2.13 13.28 10.26
N TYR A 157 2.49 14.07 9.25
CA TYR A 157 2.99 15.42 9.49
C TYR A 157 1.93 16.29 10.19
N LEU A 158 0.67 16.25 9.75
CA LEU A 158 -0.41 17.05 10.32
C LEU A 158 -0.77 16.66 11.76
N LEU A 159 -0.66 15.37 12.10
CA LEU A 159 -1.00 14.84 13.43
C LEU A 159 0.15 15.00 14.41
N PHE A 160 1.40 14.84 13.99
CA PHE A 160 2.55 14.77 14.90
C PHE A 160 3.39 16.06 14.94
N HIS A 161 3.35 16.92 13.92
CA HIS A 161 4.03 18.22 13.97
C HIS A 161 3.16 19.28 14.65
N THR A 162 3.51 19.62 15.89
CA THR A 162 2.81 20.65 16.68
C THR A 162 3.54 21.99 16.69
N GLY A 163 4.69 22.12 16.03
CA GLY A 163 5.48 23.34 15.96
C GLY A 163 4.82 24.45 15.12
N GLU A 164 5.33 25.67 15.25
CA GLU A 164 4.89 26.84 14.48
C GLU A 164 5.75 27.10 13.23
N ASP A 165 6.84 26.35 13.06
CA ASP A 165 7.70 26.39 11.88
C ASP A 165 7.07 25.66 10.69
N ASN A 166 7.46 26.09 9.49
CA ASN A 166 7.16 25.40 8.23
C ASN A 166 8.38 24.65 7.69
N GLY A 167 8.15 23.62 6.89
CA GLY A 167 9.16 22.80 6.24
C GLY A 167 9.76 23.40 4.97
N CYS A 168 9.51 24.67 4.66
CA CYS A 168 10.03 25.32 3.45
C CYS A 168 11.40 25.97 3.67
N ALA A 169 12.20 26.02 2.60
CA ALA A 169 13.46 26.77 2.62
C ALA A 169 13.21 28.28 2.85
N PRO A 170 14.15 29.03 3.45
CA PRO A 170 13.98 30.45 3.73
C PRO A 170 13.65 31.32 2.51
N ASN A 171 14.06 30.89 1.31
CA ASN A 171 13.82 31.59 0.04
C ASN A 171 12.54 31.13 -0.71
N ALA A 172 11.72 30.27 -0.12
CA ALA A 172 10.43 29.91 -0.67
C ALA A 172 9.45 31.09 -0.56
N SER A 173 8.53 31.24 -1.52
CA SER A 173 7.56 32.34 -1.56
C SER A 173 6.74 32.48 -0.27
N ILE A 174 6.38 31.36 0.37
CA ILE A 174 5.67 31.34 1.66
C ILE A 174 6.39 32.16 2.77
N ASN A 175 7.74 32.17 2.72
CA ASN A 175 8.61 32.87 3.66
C ASN A 175 8.97 34.28 3.15
N LEU A 176 9.25 34.43 1.85
CA LEU A 176 9.60 35.73 1.24
C LEU A 176 8.42 36.71 1.25
N ASP A 177 7.22 36.22 0.94
CA ASP A 177 5.99 37.02 0.90
C ASP A 177 5.33 37.13 2.29
N GLY A 178 5.86 36.40 3.28
CA GLY A 178 5.40 36.44 4.67
C GLY A 178 4.00 35.85 4.89
N THR A 179 3.53 34.95 4.01
CA THR A 179 2.16 34.41 4.06
C THR A 179 1.96 33.37 5.16
N TRP A 180 3.03 32.81 5.72
CA TRP A 180 2.97 31.89 6.86
C TRP A 180 2.62 32.58 8.18
N ALA A 181 3.25 33.72 8.48
CA ALA A 181 3.12 34.38 9.78
C ALA A 181 1.66 34.71 10.18
N PRO A 182 0.77 35.15 9.26
CA PRO A 182 -0.63 35.38 9.58
C PRO A 182 -1.41 34.14 10.02
N ILE A 183 -1.01 32.94 9.59
CA ILE A 183 -1.78 31.70 9.85
C ILE A 183 -1.31 30.95 11.09
N VAL A 184 -0.21 31.36 11.73
CA VAL A 184 0.38 30.66 12.89
C VAL A 184 -0.64 30.40 13.99
N ALA A 185 -1.45 31.42 14.33
CA ALA A 185 -2.51 31.30 15.34
C ALA A 185 -3.67 30.38 14.92
N GLU A 186 -3.81 30.12 13.61
CA GLU A 186 -4.86 29.26 13.03
C GLU A 186 -4.37 27.84 12.74
N LEU A 187 -3.07 27.57 12.87
CA LEU A 187 -2.45 26.27 12.52
C LEU A 187 -3.17 25.07 13.16
N PRO A 188 -3.56 25.08 14.44
CA PRO A 188 -4.27 23.93 15.02
C PRO A 188 -5.57 23.60 14.27
N ALA A 189 -6.38 24.61 13.96
CA ALA A 189 -7.64 24.42 13.25
C ALA A 189 -7.42 24.03 11.78
N ARG A 190 -6.45 24.64 11.11
CA ARG A 190 -6.10 24.34 9.72
C ARG A 190 -5.54 22.92 9.57
N ARG A 191 -4.66 22.49 10.48
CA ARG A 191 -4.12 21.11 10.52
C ARG A 191 -5.22 20.09 10.78
N ALA A 192 -6.15 20.37 11.69
CA ALA A 192 -7.29 19.49 11.93
C ALA A 192 -8.17 19.32 10.67
N ALA A 193 -8.51 20.44 10.01
CA ALA A 193 -9.32 20.41 8.80
C ALA A 193 -8.63 19.64 7.66
N TYR A 194 -7.34 19.91 7.45
CA TYR A 194 -6.55 19.21 6.44
C TYR A 194 -6.41 17.70 6.77
N ALA A 195 -6.15 17.35 8.03
CA ALA A 195 -6.09 15.95 8.45
C ALA A 195 -7.42 15.23 8.18
N SER A 196 -8.55 15.88 8.46
CA SER A 196 -9.88 15.32 8.13
C SER A 196 -10.06 15.09 6.63
N THR A 197 -9.63 16.02 5.78
CA THR A 197 -9.67 15.84 4.31
C THR A 197 -8.75 14.70 3.87
N ALA A 198 -7.50 14.67 4.34
CA ALA A 198 -6.55 13.62 3.98
C ALA A 198 -7.03 12.23 4.43
N ALA A 199 -7.58 12.09 5.64
CA ALA A 199 -8.16 10.83 6.12
C ALA A 199 -9.40 10.41 5.31
N THR A 200 -10.22 11.37 4.86
CA THR A 200 -11.35 11.08 3.96
C THR A 200 -10.87 10.52 2.62
N LEU A 201 -9.81 11.09 2.05
CA LEU A 201 -9.21 10.58 0.81
C LEU A 201 -8.56 9.21 0.99
N VAL A 202 -7.89 8.95 2.12
CA VAL A 202 -7.35 7.62 2.45
C VAL A 202 -8.48 6.57 2.47
N VAL A 203 -9.62 6.87 3.10
CA VAL A 203 -10.79 5.96 3.07
C VAL A 203 -11.24 5.70 1.64
N ARG A 204 -11.42 6.75 0.84
CA ARG A 204 -11.90 6.62 -0.54
C ARG A 204 -10.95 5.79 -1.40
N ASP A 205 -9.65 6.03 -1.28
CA ASP A 205 -8.64 5.34 -2.07
C ASP A 205 -8.45 3.88 -1.60
N ALA A 206 -8.57 3.62 -0.29
CA ALA A 206 -8.58 2.26 0.28
C ALA A 206 -9.79 1.44 -0.16
N GLU A 207 -10.99 2.04 -0.13
CA GLU A 207 -12.23 1.42 -0.62
C GLU A 207 -12.15 1.16 -2.12
N ALA A 208 -11.60 2.09 -2.89
CA ALA A 208 -11.40 1.90 -4.32
C ALA A 208 -10.41 0.76 -4.60
N LEU A 209 -9.31 0.66 -3.85
CA LEU A 209 -8.36 -0.46 -3.96
C LEU A 209 -9.04 -1.80 -3.65
N LEU A 210 -9.78 -1.89 -2.55
CA LEU A 210 -10.53 -3.10 -2.19
C LEU A 210 -11.55 -3.48 -3.27
N ALA A 211 -12.28 -2.49 -3.81
CA ALA A 211 -13.22 -2.73 -4.90
C ALA A 211 -12.55 -3.32 -6.14
N ARG A 212 -11.33 -2.89 -6.51
CA ARG A 212 -10.61 -3.50 -7.64
C ARG A 212 -10.26 -4.98 -7.43
N TRP A 213 -10.02 -5.36 -6.19
CA TRP A 213 -9.84 -6.77 -5.83
C TRP A 213 -11.13 -7.56 -6.00
N ASP A 214 -12.22 -7.05 -5.43
CA ASP A 214 -13.54 -7.72 -5.48
C ASP A 214 -14.15 -7.75 -6.91
N GLU A 215 -13.90 -6.73 -7.73
CA GLU A 215 -14.44 -6.59 -9.09
C GLU A 215 -13.75 -7.49 -10.13
N GLY A 216 -12.59 -8.08 -9.81
CA GLY A 216 -11.96 -9.01 -10.75
C GLY A 216 -10.56 -9.46 -10.43
N PHE A 217 -9.75 -8.67 -9.74
CA PHE A 217 -8.34 -9.07 -9.55
C PHE A 217 -8.19 -10.30 -8.64
N LEU A 218 -9.06 -10.47 -7.63
CA LEU A 218 -9.09 -11.70 -6.85
C LEU A 218 -9.36 -12.91 -7.76
N ALA A 219 -10.33 -12.81 -8.67
CA ALA A 219 -10.66 -13.90 -9.59
C ALA A 219 -9.49 -14.28 -10.51
N GLU A 220 -8.70 -13.31 -10.97
CA GLU A 220 -7.46 -13.56 -11.73
C GLU A 220 -6.47 -14.40 -10.92
N LEU A 221 -6.29 -14.08 -9.64
CA LEU A 221 -5.43 -14.86 -8.76
C LEU A 221 -5.99 -16.26 -8.47
N GLN A 222 -7.29 -16.38 -8.22
CA GLN A 222 -7.96 -17.65 -7.91
C GLN A 222 -8.03 -18.61 -9.12
N THR A 223 -7.97 -18.07 -10.33
CA THR A 223 -8.00 -18.82 -11.60
C THR A 223 -6.63 -18.92 -12.28
N ALA A 224 -5.54 -18.61 -11.56
CA ALA A 224 -4.18 -18.79 -12.05
C ALA A 224 -3.93 -20.24 -12.53
N GLY A 225 -3.39 -20.40 -13.74
CA GLY A 225 -3.24 -21.73 -14.38
C GLY A 225 -4.55 -22.37 -14.88
N ALA A 226 -5.69 -21.69 -14.70
CA ALA A 226 -7.03 -22.20 -15.01
C ALA A 226 -7.92 -21.15 -15.69
N GLY A 227 -7.32 -20.25 -16.50
CA GLY A 227 -8.04 -19.26 -17.30
C GLY A 227 -7.81 -17.80 -16.92
N SER A 228 -6.97 -17.52 -15.92
CA SER A 228 -6.50 -16.17 -15.64
C SER A 228 -5.81 -15.55 -16.86
N THR A 229 -6.12 -14.28 -17.12
CA THR A 229 -5.48 -13.44 -18.12
C THR A 229 -4.21 -12.76 -17.61
N VAL A 230 -4.06 -12.65 -16.28
CA VAL A 230 -2.90 -12.08 -15.60
C VAL A 230 -1.84 -13.13 -15.25
N TYR A 231 -2.28 -14.31 -14.78
CA TYR A 231 -1.43 -15.39 -14.30
C TYR A 231 -1.65 -16.68 -15.10
N PRO A 232 -0.95 -16.84 -16.24
CA PRO A 232 -0.98 -18.06 -17.05
C PRO A 232 -0.76 -19.37 -16.28
N THR A 233 -0.04 -19.33 -15.15
CA THR A 233 0.23 -20.49 -14.29
C THR A 233 0.07 -20.15 -12.81
N ALA A 234 -0.29 -21.13 -11.99
CA ALA A 234 -0.32 -20.98 -10.53
C ALA A 234 1.09 -20.73 -9.96
N GLN A 235 2.13 -21.25 -10.62
CA GLN A 235 3.52 -20.91 -10.28
C GLN A 235 3.83 -19.41 -10.50
N GLU A 236 3.37 -18.79 -11.59
CA GLU A 236 3.57 -17.35 -11.82
C GLU A 236 2.85 -16.49 -10.76
N ALA A 237 1.62 -16.85 -10.39
CA ALA A 237 0.90 -16.17 -9.31
C ALA A 237 1.64 -16.30 -7.95
N LEU A 238 2.13 -17.50 -7.64
CA LEU A 238 2.90 -17.72 -6.41
C LEU A 238 4.23 -16.97 -6.42
N ASN A 239 4.90 -16.90 -7.57
CA ASN A 239 6.12 -16.10 -7.74
C ASN A 239 5.82 -14.62 -7.51
N ALA A 240 4.75 -14.07 -8.08
CA ALA A 240 4.39 -12.66 -7.88
C ALA A 240 4.15 -12.33 -6.39
N LEU A 241 3.45 -13.21 -5.67
CA LEU A 241 3.24 -13.07 -4.22
C LEU A 241 4.57 -13.18 -3.45
N SER A 242 5.44 -14.12 -3.83
CA SER A 242 6.76 -14.27 -3.23
C SER A 242 7.65 -13.07 -3.50
N ASP A 243 7.65 -12.54 -4.72
CA ASP A 243 8.46 -11.39 -5.14
C ASP A 243 8.03 -10.11 -4.39
N ALA A 244 6.72 -9.97 -4.13
CA ALA A 244 6.19 -8.88 -3.31
C ALA A 244 6.75 -8.90 -1.87
N LEU A 245 6.97 -10.08 -1.27
CA LEU A 245 7.58 -10.18 0.06
C LEU A 245 9.04 -9.66 0.07
N PHE A 246 9.75 -9.76 -1.05
CA PHE A 246 11.13 -9.25 -1.19
C PHE A 246 11.20 -7.77 -1.60
N TYR A 247 10.06 -7.12 -1.87
CA TYR A 247 10.02 -5.68 -2.18
C TYR A 247 10.56 -4.82 -1.04
N LEU A 248 10.36 -5.25 0.22
CA LEU A 248 10.79 -4.50 1.41
C LEU A 248 12.32 -4.46 1.63
N ASP A 249 13.11 -5.25 0.90
CA ASP A 249 14.57 -5.36 1.06
C ASP A 249 15.35 -4.64 -0.07
N LYS A 250 14.73 -3.67 -0.74
CA LYS A 250 15.34 -2.92 -1.86
C LYS A 250 15.89 -1.55 -1.46
#